data_AF-A0A1T4XTS3-F1
#
_entry.id   AF-A0A1T4XTS3-F1
#
_cell.length_a   1.000
_cell.length_b   1.000
_cell.length_c   1.000
_cell.angle_alpha   90.00
_cell.angle_beta   90.00
_cell.angle_gamma   90.00
#
_symmetry.space_group_name_H-M   'P 1'
#
loop_
_entity.id
_entity.type
_entity.pdbx_description
1 polymer ?
#
loop_
_entity_poly.entity_id
_entity_poly.type
_entity_poly.pdbx_seq_one_letter_code
_entity_poly.pdbx_strand_id
1 'polypeptide(L)' 'MENKFQCLRCGYQMEYLKEYRFDSQDNNRGLFSALFDIEENLTFNVYVCPKCRHTEFFYTGVREGFDEWNDI' A
#
# COMPACT_ATOMS: atom_id res chain seq x y z
N MET A 1 11.61 -4.76 -14.40
CA MET A 1 10.60 -5.42 -15.25
C MET A 1 9.24 -4.91 -14.82
N GLU A 2 8.47 -4.34 -15.74
CA GLU A 2 7.15 -3.78 -15.42
C GLU A 2 6.14 -4.93 -15.35
N ASN A 3 5.66 -5.25 -14.15
CA ASN A 3 4.65 -6.29 -13.97
C ASN A 3 3.31 -5.78 -14.53
N LYS A 4 2.85 -6.39 -15.62
CA LYS A 4 1.52 -6.08 -16.20
C LYS A 4 0.45 -6.85 -15.43
N PHE A 5 -0.23 -6.16 -14.51
CA PHE A 5 -1.35 -6.72 -13.76
C PHE A 5 -2.64 -6.73 -14.59
N GLN A 6 -3.43 -7.80 -14.46
CA GLN A 6 -4.75 -7.93 -15.05
C GLN A 6 -5.81 -7.73 -13.98
N CYS A 7 -6.81 -6.89 -14.26
CA CYS A 7 -7.87 -6.60 -13.29
C CYS A 7 -8.67 -7.85 -12.96
N LEU A 8 -8.80 -8.16 -11.66
CA LEU A 8 -9.54 -9.32 -11.16
C LEU A 8 -11.05 -9.25 -11.47
N ARG A 9 -11.58 -8.06 -11.74
CA ARG A 9 -12.99 -7.87 -12.09
C ARG A 9 -13.30 -8.11 -13.56
N CYS A 10 -12.46 -7.64 -14.47
CA CYS A 10 -12.79 -7.63 -15.91
C CYS A 10 -11.68 -8.12 -16.85
N GLY A 11 -10.54 -8.53 -16.30
CA GLY A 11 -9.38 -9.05 -17.04
C GLY A 11 -8.66 -8.03 -17.92
N TYR A 12 -8.94 -6.73 -17.76
CA TYR A 12 -8.25 -5.68 -18.52
C TYR A 12 -6.95 -5.27 -17.83
N GLN A 13 -5.94 -4.88 -18.61
CA GLN A 13 -4.65 -4.44 -18.08
C GLN A 13 -4.83 -3.25 -17.14
N MET A 14 -4.21 -3.32 -15.96
CA MET A 14 -4.25 -2.24 -14.97
C MET A 14 -3.14 -1.23 -15.19
N GLU A 15 -3.37 -0.01 -14.73
CA GLU A 15 -2.41 1.10 -14.76
C GLU A 15 -1.96 1.43 -13.34
N TYR A 16 -0.66 1.69 -13.15
CA TYR A 16 -0.13 2.13 -11.87
C TYR A 16 -0.64 3.52 -11.55
N LEU A 17 -1.14 3.73 -10.33
CA LEU A 17 -1.59 5.02 -9.85
C LEU A 17 -0.55 5.67 -8.93
N LYS A 18 -0.24 5.01 -7.81
CA LYS A 18 0.69 5.52 -6.78
C LYS A 18 1.04 4.43 -5.78
N GLU A 19 2.09 4.69 -5.02
CA GLU A 19 2.33 4.04 -3.73
C GLU A 19 1.39 4.67 -2.69
N TYR A 20 0.74 3.84 -1.88
CA TYR A 20 -0.06 4.25 -0.73
C TYR A 20 0.59 3.75 0.56
N ARG A 21 0.72 4.68 1.51
CA ARG A 21 1.27 4.44 2.84
C ARG A 21 0.16 4.61 3.85
N PHE A 22 0.00 3.62 4.72
CA PHE A 22 -0.89 3.75 5.86
C PHE A 22 -0.17 4.54 6.96
N ASP A 23 -0.16 5.87 6.84
CA ASP A 23 0.27 6.71 7.96
C ASP A 23 -0.85 6.66 9.00
N SER A 24 -0.59 6.08 10.17
CA SER A 24 -1.50 6.08 11.30
C SER A 24 -1.66 7.50 11.82
N GLN A 25 -2.54 8.29 11.19
CA GLN A 25 -2.99 9.52 11.80
C GLN A 25 -3.84 9.16 13.01
N ASP A 26 -3.19 9.27 14.16
CA ASP A 26 -3.71 9.53 15.49
C ASP A 26 -5.16 10.02 15.47
N ASN A 27 -6.09 9.13 15.79
CA ASN A 27 -7.30 9.46 16.54
C ASN A 27 -8.11 8.18 16.82
N ASN A 28 -8.01 7.73 18.08
CA ASN A 28 -9.03 6.96 18.79
C ASN A 28 -9.19 5.46 18.40
N ARG A 29 -8.21 4.61 18.70
CA ARG A 29 -8.25 3.16 18.38
C ARG A 29 -8.41 2.17 19.55
N GLY A 30 -8.93 2.61 20.70
CA GLY A 30 -9.53 1.73 21.72
C GLY A 30 -8.77 0.42 22.06
N LEU A 31 -9.49 -0.63 22.47
CA LEU A 31 -8.96 -1.91 22.99
C LEU A 31 -8.20 -2.78 21.96
N PHE A 32 -8.00 -2.32 20.72
CA PHE A 32 -7.35 -3.10 19.65
C PHE A 32 -5.97 -2.56 19.23
N SER A 33 -5.42 -1.54 19.90
CA SER A 33 -4.15 -0.92 19.52
C SER A 33 -2.99 -1.92 19.33
N ALA A 34 -2.86 -2.90 20.24
CA ALA A 34 -1.73 -3.82 20.26
C ALA A 34 -1.67 -4.83 19.09
N LEU A 35 -2.78 -5.06 18.37
CA LEU A 35 -2.78 -5.90 17.17
C LEU A 35 -2.37 -5.13 15.91
N PHE A 36 -2.50 -3.79 15.95
CA PHE A 36 -2.31 -2.90 14.80
C PHE A 36 -0.98 -2.14 14.84
N ASP A 37 -0.23 -2.17 15.95
CA ASP A 37 1.13 -1.60 16.06
C ASP A 37 2.13 -2.21 15.05
N ILE A 38 1.85 -3.41 14.52
CA ILE A 38 2.68 -4.08 13.50
C ILE A 38 2.30 -3.64 12.07
N GLU A 39 1.09 -3.09 11.88
CA GLU A 39 0.57 -2.65 10.56
C GLU A 39 0.93 -1.19 10.22
N GLU A 40 1.53 -0.43 11.13
CA GLU A 40 1.74 1.03 10.97
C GLU A 40 2.74 1.43 9.88
N ASN A 41 3.39 0.46 9.23
CA ASN A 41 4.34 0.75 8.14
C ASN A 41 4.03 -0.03 6.86
N LEU A 42 2.78 -0.50 6.67
CA LEU A 42 2.41 -1.20 5.46
C LEU A 42 2.41 -0.25 4.25
N THR A 43 3.15 -0.67 3.23
CA THR A 43 3.22 0.02 1.94
C THR A 43 2.52 -0.83 0.87
N PHE A 44 1.78 -0.16 -0.02
CA PHE A 44 1.07 -0.80 -1.12
C PHE A 44 1.29 -0.05 -2.42
N ASN A 45 1.49 -0.77 -3.51
CA ASN A 45 1.31 -0.22 -4.85
C ASN A 45 -0.17 -0.30 -5.22
N VAL A 46 -0.73 0.83 -5.63
CA VAL A 46 -2.13 0.95 -6.05
C VAL A 46 -2.19 0.96 -7.57
N TYR A 47 -2.98 0.04 -8.13
CA TYR A 47 -3.28 0.01 -9.55
C TYR A 47 -4.77 0.22 -9.78
N VAL A 48 -5.12 0.88 -10.88
CA VAL A 48 -6.50 1.13 -11.28
C VAL A 48 -6.76 0.55 -12.66
N CYS A 49 -7.88 -0.15 -12.81
CA CYS A 49 -8.35 -0.61 -14.11
C CYS A 49 -9.04 0.55 -14.86
N PRO A 50 -8.52 1.02 -16.00
CA PRO A 50 -9.13 2.12 -16.75
C PRO A 50 -10.50 1.75 -17.35
N LYS A 51 -10.76 0.44 -17.55
CA LYS A 51 -12.02 -0.05 -18.13
C LYS A 51 -13.18 -0.07 -17.13
N CYS A 52 -12.96 -0.59 -15.92
CA CYS A 52 -14.05 -0.79 -14.95
C CYS A 52 -13.90 0.02 -13.65
N ARG A 53 -12.82 0.80 -13.52
CA ARG A 53 -12.47 1.63 -12.36
C ARG A 53 -12.28 0.84 -11.06
N HIS A 54 -12.07 -0.46 -11.15
CA HIS A 54 -11.69 -1.27 -10.00
C HIS A 54 -10.24 -0.97 -9.61
N THR A 55 -10.01 -0.80 -8.32
CA THR A 55 -8.70 -0.48 -7.74
C THR A 55 -8.22 -1.68 -6.94
N GLU A 56 -6.97 -2.06 -7.15
CA GLU A 56 -6.34 -3.19 -6.48
C GLU A 56 -5.06 -2.73 -5.78
N PHE A 57 -4.84 -3.24 -4.57
CA PHE A 57 -3.72 -2.90 -3.70
C PHE A 57 -2.76 -4.09 -3.64
N PHE A 58 -1.51 -3.86 -3.97
CA PHE A 58 -0.46 -4.87 -3.97
C PHE A 58 0.51 -4.57 -2.84
N TYR A 59 0.57 -5.45 -1.85
CA TYR A 59 1.47 -5.30 -0.71
C TYR A 59 2.93 -5.26 -1.17
N THR A 60 3.67 -4.23 -0.77
CA THR A 60 5.09 -4.05 -1.12
C THR A 60 6.04 -4.25 0.05
N GLY A 61 5.56 -4.23 1.29
CA GLY A 61 6.38 -4.48 2.47
C GLY A 61 5.94 -3.69 3.70
N VAL A 62 6.66 -3.93 4.80
CA VAL A 62 6.67 -3.10 6.01
C VAL A 62 7.93 -2.25 5.94
N ARG A 63 7.82 -0.92 6.04
CA ARG A 63 9.01 -0.06 6.15
C ARG A 63 9.45 -0.02 7.62
N GLU A 64 10.44 -0.79 8.00
CA GLU A 64 11.08 -0.65 9.32
C GLU A 64 11.81 0.70 9.33
N GLY A 65 11.34 1.64 10.15
CA GLY A 65 11.89 2.98 10.20
C GLY A 65 13.27 3.02 10.85
N PHE A 66 14.32 2.70 10.11
CA PHE A 66 15.69 3.16 10.38
C PHE A 66 16.50 3.02 9.08
N ASP A 67 16.67 4.12 8.34
CA ASP A 67 17.77 4.33 7.37
C ASP A 67 17.77 5.81 6.91
N GLU A 68 17.78 6.75 7.86
CA GLU A 68 17.94 8.19 7.56
C GLU A 68 19.07 8.86 8.35
N TRP A 69 20.04 8.08 8.83
CA TRP A 69 21.27 8.59 9.44
C TRP A 69 22.46 7.74 9.02
N ASN A 70 23.10 8.09 7.91
CA ASN A 70 24.56 7.99 7.72
C ASN A 70 24.94 8.64 6.39
N ASP A 71 24.84 9.97 6.34
CA ASP A 71 25.60 10.82 5.41
C ASP A 71 26.07 12.07 6.17
N ILE A 72 27.00 11.89 7.12
CA ILE A 72 27.97 12.91 7.58
C ILE A 72 29.34 12.23 7.71
#